data_AF-A0A821Z9A7-F1
#
_entry.id   AF-A0A821Z9A7-F1
#
_cell.length_a   1.000
_cell.length_b   1.000
_cell.length_c   1.000
_cell.angle_alpha   90.00
_cell.angle_beta   90.00
_cell.angle_gamma   90.00
#
_symmetry.space_group_name_H-M   'P 1'
#
loop_
_entity.id
_entity.type
_entity.pdbx_description
1 polymer ?
#
loop_
_entity_poly.entity_id
_entity_poly.type
_entity_poly.pdbx_seq_one_letter_code
_entity_poly.pdbx_strand_id
1 'polypeptide(L)'
;MSIRSNSPVVSTSNKQEKKKTICGACGNELEPDHSGIQCVQGHHFCTECSANIVRLFFSEPQNYIPLRCVQCHIDLNPSVFERQLTLE
;
A
#
# COMPACT_ATOMS: atom_id res chain seq x y z
N MET A 1 -13.75 0.14 55.72
CA MET A 1 -12.88 -1.05 55.51
C MET A 1 -12.87 -1.34 54.02
N SER A 2 -11.67 -1.47 53.44
CA SER A 2 -11.38 -2.12 52.14
C SER A 2 -11.79 -1.32 50.88
N ILE A 3 -11.02 -1.19 49.80
CA ILE A 3 -9.74 -1.81 49.40
C ILE A 3 -9.10 -0.88 48.34
N ARG A 4 -7.77 -0.75 48.41
CA ARG A 4 -6.92 -0.08 47.41
C ARG A 4 -6.92 -0.90 46.11
N SER A 5 -7.25 -0.28 44.99
CA SER A 5 -6.96 -0.84 43.66
C SER A 5 -5.66 -0.23 43.16
N ASN A 6 -4.57 -0.94 43.44
CA ASN A 6 -3.24 -0.70 42.90
C ASN A 6 -3.21 -1.29 41.48
N SER A 7 -3.26 -0.46 40.44
CA SER A 7 -3.02 -0.92 39.07
C SER A 7 -1.52 -1.04 38.84
N PRO A 8 -1.01 -2.21 38.40
CA PRO A 8 0.40 -2.35 38.06
C PRO A 8 0.76 -1.50 36.84
N VAL A 9 1.76 -0.63 37.05
CA VAL A 9 2.69 -0.12 36.02
C VAL A 9 3.42 -1.30 35.37
N VAL A 10 3.63 -1.23 34.04
CA VAL A 10 4.57 -1.99 33.16
C VAL A 10 3.81 -2.45 31.90
N SER A 11 4.10 -1.99 30.68
CA SER A 11 5.41 -1.94 30.06
C SER A 11 5.49 -0.83 28.99
N THR A 12 6.46 0.06 29.12
CA THR A 12 6.98 0.86 28.01
C THR A 12 7.73 -0.04 27.05
N SER A 13 7.04 -0.62 26.06
CA SER A 13 7.70 -1.17 24.88
C SER A 13 7.79 -0.07 23.83
N ASN A 14 8.89 0.69 23.89
CA ASN A 14 9.31 1.61 22.84
C ASN A 14 9.86 0.77 21.66
N LYS A 15 8.99 -0.03 21.02
CA LYS A 15 9.23 -0.51 19.66
C LYS A 15 8.65 0.58 18.78
N GLN A 16 9.51 1.24 18.00
CA GLN A 16 9.04 1.94 16.82
C GLN A 16 8.34 0.90 15.95
N GLU A 17 7.04 0.70 16.14
CA GLU A 17 6.21 -0.05 15.21
C GLU A 17 6.33 0.71 13.89
N LYS A 18 7.19 0.22 13.00
CA LYS A 18 7.17 0.63 11.60
C LYS A 18 5.72 0.46 11.17
N LYS A 19 5.05 1.57 10.88
CA LYS A 19 3.67 1.56 10.39
C LYS A 19 3.66 0.60 9.21
N LYS A 20 2.93 -0.50 9.38
CA LYS A 20 2.81 -1.54 8.37
C LYS A 20 2.17 -0.91 7.14
N THR A 21 2.85 -1.00 6.00
CA THR A 21 2.31 -0.53 4.73
C THR A 21 1.31 -1.56 4.25
N ILE A 22 0.12 -1.12 3.82
CA ILE A 22 -0.95 -2.03 3.39
C ILE A 22 -1.24 -1.80 1.91
N CYS A 23 -1.48 -2.90 1.18
CA CYS A 23 -1.92 -2.84 -0.21
C CYS A 23 -3.34 -2.27 -0.30
N GLY A 24 -3.52 -1.19 -1.05
CA GLY A 24 -4.82 -0.54 -1.27
C GLY A 24 -5.82 -1.36 -2.09
N ALA A 25 -5.40 -2.47 -2.71
CA ALA A 25 -6.25 -3.33 -3.54
C ALA A 25 -6.64 -4.64 -2.85
N CYS A 26 -5.67 -5.37 -2.26
CA CYS A 26 -5.94 -6.67 -1.63
C CYS A 26 -5.91 -6.64 -0.09
N GLY A 27 -5.45 -5.55 0.52
CA GLY A 27 -5.34 -5.43 1.98
C GLY A 27 -4.16 -6.20 2.61
N ASN A 28 -3.30 -6.84 1.80
CA ASN A 28 -2.13 -7.52 2.32
C ASN A 28 -1.10 -6.53 2.89
N GLU A 29 -0.40 -6.96 3.94
CA GLU A 29 0.75 -6.24 4.47
C GLU A 29 1.91 -6.28 3.47
N LEU A 30 2.57 -5.13 3.32
CA LEU A 30 3.65 -4.91 2.38
C LEU A 30 4.93 -4.62 3.14
N GLU A 31 6.02 -5.19 2.64
CA GLU A 31 7.36 -4.79 3.04
C GLU A 31 7.57 -3.29 2.73
N PRO A 32 8.28 -2.54 3.59
CA PRO A 32 8.52 -1.11 3.38
C PRO A 32 9.14 -0.79 2.01
N ASP A 33 9.99 -1.69 1.51
CA ASP A 33 10.72 -1.57 0.25
C ASP A 33 10.13 -2.45 -0.88
N HIS A 34 8.82 -2.74 -0.83
CA HIS A 34 8.15 -3.51 -1.90
C HIS A 34 8.32 -2.86 -3.29
N SER A 35 8.33 -3.68 -4.34
CA SER A 35 8.56 -3.23 -5.74
C SER A 35 7.28 -2.87 -6.52
N GLY A 36 6.13 -2.85 -5.86
CA GLY A 36 4.85 -2.57 -6.50
C GLY A 36 4.60 -1.08 -6.75
N ILE A 37 3.41 -0.75 -7.25
CA ILE A 37 3.03 0.62 -7.59
C ILE A 37 2.77 1.42 -6.32
N GLN A 38 3.34 2.62 -6.26
CA GLN A 38 3.03 3.64 -5.27
C GLN A 38 2.38 4.85 -5.96
N CYS A 39 1.22 5.25 -5.46
CA CYS A 39 0.57 6.49 -5.85
C CYS A 39 1.29 7.70 -5.24
N VAL A 40 1.20 8.87 -5.89
CA VAL A 40 1.75 10.15 -5.39
C VAL A 40 1.21 10.57 -4.01
N GLN A 41 0.03 10.07 -3.63
CA GLN A 41 -0.56 10.29 -2.30
C GLN A 41 -0.08 9.28 -1.23
N GLY A 42 0.77 8.32 -1.61
CA GLY A 42 1.27 7.29 -0.71
C GLY A 42 0.36 6.06 -0.57
N HIS A 43 -0.52 5.77 -1.54
CA HIS A 43 -1.19 4.46 -1.61
C HIS A 43 -0.26 3.43 -2.25
N HIS A 44 -0.10 2.29 -1.60
CA HIS A 44 0.79 1.21 -2.03
C HIS A 44 -0.01 0.05 -2.62
N PHE A 45 0.53 -0.61 -3.64
CA PHE A 45 -0.05 -1.81 -4.25
C PHE A 45 1.00 -2.90 -4.31
N CYS A 46 0.68 -4.14 -3.92
CA CYS A 46 1.63 -5.25 -4.07
C CYS A 46 1.97 -5.50 -5.54
N THR A 47 3.04 -6.24 -5.79
CA THR A 47 3.49 -6.59 -7.15
C THR A 47 2.40 -7.29 -7.96
N GLU A 48 1.62 -8.18 -7.33
CA GLU A 48 0.51 -8.89 -7.99
C GLU A 48 -0.63 -7.95 -8.40
N CYS A 49 -1.08 -7.08 -7.48
CA CYS A 49 -2.12 -6.09 -7.78
C CYS A 49 -1.62 -5.07 -8.80
N SER A 50 -0.34 -4.72 -8.76
CA SER A 50 0.30 -3.83 -9.73
C SER A 50 0.28 -4.44 -11.12
N ALA A 51 0.68 -5.70 -11.25
CA ALA A 51 0.58 -6.44 -12.52
C ALA A 51 -0.86 -6.54 -13.02
N ASN A 52 -1.84 -6.69 -12.12
CA ASN A 52 -3.25 -6.68 -12.52
C ASN A 52 -3.71 -5.31 -13.02
N ILE A 53 -3.31 -4.22 -12.37
CA ILE A 53 -3.60 -2.83 -12.82
C ILE A 53 -3.03 -2.61 -14.23
N VAL A 54 -1.79 -3.05 -14.48
CA VAL A 54 -1.17 -3.00 -15.81
C VAL A 54 -1.98 -3.79 -16.84
N ARG A 55 -2.37 -5.03 -16.52
CA ARG A 55 -3.18 -5.87 -17.42
C ARG A 55 -4.53 -5.24 -17.74
N LEU A 56 -5.22 -4.68 -16.74
CA LEU A 56 -6.49 -3.98 -16.93
C LEU A 56 -6.32 -2.74 -17.82
N PHE A 57 -5.26 -1.96 -17.59
CA PHE A 57 -4.93 -0.80 -18.42
C PHE A 57 -4.76 -1.17 -19.90
N PHE A 58 -4.08 -2.28 -20.21
CA PHE A 58 -3.94 -2.74 -21.60
C PHE A 58 -5.19 -3.43 -22.16
N SER A 59 -6.02 -4.04 -21.32
CA SER A 59 -7.26 -4.71 -21.77
C SER A 59 -8.34 -3.71 -22.14
N GLU A 60 -8.44 -2.60 -21.41
CA GLU A 60 -9.49 -1.59 -21.58
C GLU A 60 -8.92 -0.15 -21.51
N PRO A 61 -8.01 0.25 -22.41
CA PRO A 61 -7.28 1.51 -22.29
C PRO A 61 -8.18 2.74 -22.23
N GLN A 62 -9.32 2.72 -22.92
CA GLN A 62 -10.33 3.79 -22.90
C GLN A 62 -10.92 4.07 -21.50
N ASN A 63 -10.92 3.09 -20.60
CA ASN A 63 -11.44 3.22 -19.24
C ASN A 63 -10.37 3.63 -18.23
N TYR A 64 -9.09 3.48 -18.58
CA TYR A 64 -7.96 3.64 -17.65
C TYR A 64 -6.94 4.69 -18.09
N ILE A 65 -7.25 5.48 -19.13
CA ILE A 65 -6.50 6.67 -19.52
C ILE A 65 -7.24 7.93 -19.01
N PRO A 66 -6.61 8.77 -18.17
CA PRO A 66 -5.24 8.67 -17.67
C PRO A 66 -5.10 7.61 -16.57
N LEU A 67 -3.88 7.08 -16.42
CA LEU A 67 -3.57 6.05 -15.43
C LEU A 67 -3.79 6.58 -14.00
N ARG A 68 -4.80 6.04 -13.31
CA ARG A 68 -5.24 6.52 -11.99
C ARG A 68 -5.15 5.46 -10.91
N CYS A 69 -4.93 5.93 -9.68
CA CYS A 69 -4.95 5.12 -8.48
C CYS A 69 -6.37 4.62 -8.22
N VAL A 70 -6.53 3.31 -7.98
CA VAL A 70 -7.85 2.71 -7.71
C VAL A 70 -8.44 3.09 -6.35
N GLN A 71 -7.66 3.71 -5.45
CA GLN A 71 -8.11 4.10 -4.11
C GLN A 71 -8.48 5.59 -4.01
N CYS A 72 -7.71 6.48 -4.63
CA CYS A 72 -7.95 7.93 -4.55
C CYS A 72 -8.24 8.60 -5.90
N HIS A 73 -8.23 7.84 -7.00
CA HIS A 73 -8.51 8.30 -8.36
C HIS A 73 -7.61 9.45 -8.86
N ILE A 74 -6.51 9.72 -8.15
CA ILE A 74 -5.44 10.63 -8.58
C ILE A 74 -4.47 9.87 -9.48
N ASP A 75 -3.87 10.60 -10.41
CA ASP A 75 -2.92 10.06 -11.38
C ASP A 75 -1.77 9.30 -10.69
N LEU A 76 -1.46 8.12 -11.22
CA LEU A 76 -0.29 7.35 -10.84
C LEU A 76 0.94 7.91 -11.56
N ASN A 77 2.10 7.79 -10.92
CA ASN A 77 3.35 8.16 -11.56
C ASN A 77 3.65 7.16 -12.71
N PRO A 78 3.72 7.61 -13.97
CA PRO A 78 3.98 6.75 -15.13
C PRO A 78 5.27 5.95 -14.97
N SER A 79 6.33 6.55 -14.40
CA SER A 79 7.62 5.87 -14.22
C SER A 79 7.54 4.67 -13.27
N VAL A 80 6.62 4.69 -12.30
CA VAL A 80 6.43 3.57 -11.37
C VAL A 80 5.61 2.46 -12.04
N PHE A 81 4.66 2.83 -12.89
CA PHE A 81 3.91 1.91 -13.72
C PHE A 81 4.79 1.23 -14.79
N GLU A 82 5.64 1.99 -15.47
CA GLU A 82 6.57 1.49 -16.49
C GLU A 82 7.53 0.44 -15.93
N ARG A 83 7.96 0.57 -14.67
CA ARG A 83 8.77 -0.46 -13.99
C ARG A 83 8.07 -1.81 -13.87
N GLN A 84 6.74 -1.83 -13.86
CA GLN A 84 5.97 -3.08 -13.82
C GLN A 84 5.89 -3.76 -15.20
N LEU A 85 6.32 -3.09 -16.28
CA LEU A 85 6.31 -3.63 -17.64
C LEU A 85 7.54 -4.49 -17.94
N THR A 86 8.64 -4.33 -17.19
CA THR A 86 9.94 -4.96 -17.45
C THR A 86 10.34 -5.93 -16.34
N LEU A 87 9.40 -6.69 -15.78
CA LEU A 87 9.72 -7.76 -14.84
C LEU A 87 10.45 -8.89 -15.60
N GLU A 88 11.75 -8.71 -15.84
CA GLU A 88 12.70 -9.75 -16.28
C GLU A 88 13.51 -10.29 -15.08
#